data_AF-A0A8T3D2L5-F1
#
_entry.id   AF-A0A8T3D2L5-F1
#
_cell.length_a   1.000
_cell.length_b   1.000
_cell.length_c   1.000
_cell.angle_alpha   90.00
_cell.angle_beta   90.00
_cell.angle_gamma   90.00
#
_symmetry.space_group_name_H-M   'P 1'
#
loop_
_entity.id
_entity.type
_entity.pdbx_description
1 polymer ?
#
loop_
_entity_poly.entity_id
_entity_poly.type
_entity_poly.pdbx_seq_one_letter_code
_entity_poly.pdbx_strand_id
1 'polypeptide(L)'
;MELKVVCGVFYCFFLPTFLLAACLFRFNALSLVYLLYLLLLPWFLWPNKRTLLGHTGRFIKAVFGTSLLFLLAHVTFQICLHTVPELDKDLSSNCSSWETLSRHIGVSRLPLDNPWSSVRLLVPDLGVFIISLVTLVMCDRLLKQSDSKPDQAEGSESSDEEEEEEQDDEEEDEEEEEEEGQSSHSEPEDDSSPAARAAMLAARLRATILWVLQELLRVLAIALLALAGITLPSAFSGVYYLLFIGVCTWWACHLPISHLGFNVFCVMVGFFTAGHLVCLYLYQSFYAQAFLPPDSLWARLFGLKGIVNLRNCSSSMTSSWTQNMIGPCMSTLVSCSYSTSP
;
A
#
# COMPACT_ATOMS: atom_id res chain seq x y z
N MET A 1 8.03 2.27 -25.17
CA MET A 1 7.61 3.01 -23.96
C MET A 1 6.41 2.34 -23.31
N GLU A 2 5.39 1.94 -24.08
CA GLU A 2 4.18 1.24 -23.62
C GLU A 2 4.38 0.14 -22.56
N LEU A 3 5.30 -0.83 -22.79
CA LEU A 3 5.44 -1.97 -21.87
C LEU A 3 6.02 -1.57 -20.50
N LYS A 4 6.93 -0.57 -20.44
CA LYS A 4 7.50 -0.07 -19.17
C LYS A 4 6.39 0.59 -18.33
N VAL A 5 5.55 1.41 -18.97
CA VAL A 5 4.41 2.08 -18.33
C VAL A 5 3.38 1.07 -17.84
N VAL A 6 3.02 0.09 -18.68
CA VAL A 6 2.08 -0.97 -18.29
C VAL A 6 2.60 -1.75 -17.09
N CYS A 7 3.86 -2.18 -17.10
CA CYS A 7 4.45 -2.87 -15.94
C CYS A 7 4.45 -2.00 -14.67
N GLY A 8 4.76 -0.71 -14.80
CA GLY A 8 4.66 0.25 -13.71
C GLY A 8 3.26 0.32 -13.13
N VAL A 9 2.22 0.40 -13.97
CA VAL A 9 0.81 0.43 -13.52
C VAL A 9 0.43 -0.85 -12.78
N PHE A 10 0.83 -2.02 -13.28
CA PHE A 10 0.55 -3.29 -12.60
C PHE A 10 1.24 -3.39 -11.23
N TYR A 11 2.49 -2.94 -11.14
CA TYR A 11 3.26 -2.98 -9.90
C TYR A 11 2.84 -1.91 -8.88
N CYS A 12 2.58 -0.68 -9.33
CA CYS A 12 2.33 0.47 -8.46
C CYS A 12 0.85 0.65 -8.10
N PHE A 13 -0.09 0.17 -8.93
CA PHE A 13 -1.52 0.37 -8.69
C PHE A 13 -2.24 -0.94 -8.40
N PHE A 14 -2.16 -1.92 -9.31
CA PHE A 14 -2.95 -3.13 -9.17
C PHE A 14 -2.45 -4.02 -8.04
N LEU A 15 -1.14 -4.27 -7.95
CA LEU A 15 -0.57 -5.13 -6.92
C LEU A 15 -0.90 -4.63 -5.50
N PRO A 16 -0.69 -3.35 -5.12
CA PRO A 16 -1.12 -2.83 -3.83
C PRO A 16 -2.63 -2.94 -3.61
N THR A 17 -3.44 -2.65 -4.63
CA THR A 17 -4.90 -2.70 -4.53
C THR A 17 -5.40 -4.10 -4.22
N PHE A 18 -4.87 -5.12 -4.89
CA PHE A 18 -5.24 -6.52 -4.64
C PHE A 18 -4.73 -7.03 -3.29
N LEU A 19 -3.50 -6.65 -2.89
CA LEU A 19 -2.98 -6.96 -1.55
C LEU A 19 -3.83 -6.32 -0.45
N LEU A 20 -4.22 -5.05 -0.61
CA LEU A 20 -5.10 -4.34 0.32
C LEU A 20 -6.48 -4.99 0.38
N ALA A 21 -7.09 -5.28 -0.78
CA ALA A 21 -8.37 -5.98 -0.83
C ALA A 21 -8.30 -7.33 -0.10
N ALA A 22 -7.22 -8.10 -0.29
CA ALA A 22 -7.03 -9.36 0.42
C ALA A 22 -6.98 -9.18 1.95
N CYS A 23 -6.33 -8.10 2.43
CA CYS A 23 -6.27 -7.76 3.84
C CYS A 23 -7.62 -7.30 4.42
N LEU A 24 -8.47 -6.65 3.62
CA LEU A 24 -9.77 -6.14 4.05
C LEU A 24 -10.87 -7.21 4.06
N PHE A 25 -10.85 -8.12 3.07
CA PHE A 25 -11.84 -9.20 2.98
C PHE A 25 -11.60 -10.33 3.97
N ARG A 26 -10.37 -10.47 4.47
CA ARG A 26 -9.95 -11.57 5.34
C ARG A 26 -9.04 -11.09 6.46
N PHE A 27 -9.44 -11.41 7.70
CA PHE A 27 -8.64 -11.18 8.90
C PHE A 27 -8.04 -12.50 9.38
N ASN A 28 -6.92 -12.91 8.80
CA ASN A 28 -6.21 -14.13 9.18
C ASN A 28 -4.68 -13.96 9.13
N ALA A 29 -3.95 -14.99 9.58
CA ALA A 29 -2.49 -14.98 9.55
C ALA A 29 -1.92 -14.90 8.11
N LEU A 30 -2.57 -15.49 7.10
CA LEU A 30 -2.08 -15.40 5.71
C LEU A 30 -2.20 -13.98 5.15
N SER A 31 -3.30 -13.29 5.42
CA SER A 31 -3.45 -11.89 5.01
C SER A 31 -2.60 -10.93 5.84
N LEU A 32 -2.15 -11.30 7.06
CA LEU A 32 -1.07 -10.57 7.74
C LEU A 32 0.22 -10.59 6.91
N VAL A 33 0.56 -11.73 6.29
CA VAL A 33 1.73 -11.81 5.38
C VAL A 33 1.53 -10.87 4.18
N TYR A 34 0.32 -10.81 3.60
CA TYR A 34 0.02 -9.84 2.54
C TYR A 34 0.07 -8.39 3.01
N LEU A 35 -0.34 -8.09 4.23
CA LEU A 35 -0.20 -6.77 4.83
C LEU A 35 1.27 -6.37 4.95
N LEU A 36 2.14 -7.28 5.38
CA LEU A 36 3.58 -7.04 5.44
C LEU A 36 4.16 -6.76 4.04
N TYR A 37 3.74 -7.51 3.02
CA TYR A 37 4.15 -7.21 1.64
C TYR A 37 3.66 -5.85 1.17
N LEU A 38 2.42 -5.47 1.49
CA LEU A 38 1.87 -4.15 1.18
C LEU A 38 2.67 -3.01 1.85
N LEU A 39 3.06 -3.19 3.10
CA LEU A 39 3.84 -2.22 3.87
C LEU A 39 5.29 -2.09 3.38
N LEU A 40 5.85 -3.16 2.82
CA LEU A 40 7.19 -3.16 2.22
C LEU A 40 7.22 -2.56 0.81
N LEU A 41 6.08 -2.51 0.11
CA LEU A 41 6.01 -2.09 -1.28
C LEU A 41 6.51 -0.65 -1.53
N PRO A 42 6.19 0.36 -0.69
CA PRO A 42 6.72 1.71 -0.85
C PRO A 42 8.24 1.82 -0.71
N TRP A 43 8.90 0.85 -0.07
CA TRP A 43 10.36 0.83 0.08
C TRP A 43 11.09 0.30 -1.16
N PHE A 44 10.38 -0.35 -2.09
CA PHE A 44 10.96 -0.87 -3.31
C PHE A 44 10.73 0.11 -4.46
N LEU A 45 11.83 0.56 -5.07
CA LEU A 45 11.82 1.50 -6.19
C LEU A 45 11.07 0.95 -7.41
N TRP A 46 10.67 1.89 -8.27
CA TRP A 46 10.03 1.65 -9.56
C TRP A 46 10.68 0.50 -10.34
N PRO A 47 9.90 -0.39 -11.00
CA PRO A 47 10.43 -1.50 -11.75
C PRO A 47 11.21 -1.02 -12.98
N ASN A 48 12.51 -0.80 -12.82
CA ASN A 48 13.48 -0.60 -13.91
C ASN A 48 14.36 -1.85 -14.08
N LYS A 49 15.05 -1.99 -15.22
CA LYS A 49 15.86 -3.18 -15.58
C LYS A 49 16.83 -3.59 -14.47
N ARG A 50 17.60 -2.61 -13.96
CA ARG A 50 18.57 -2.80 -12.85
C ARG A 50 17.85 -3.25 -11.57
N THR A 51 16.73 -2.62 -11.23
CA THR A 51 15.93 -2.92 -10.04
C THR A 51 15.23 -4.29 -10.10
N LEU A 52 14.81 -4.72 -11.29
CA LEU A 52 14.17 -6.02 -11.56
C LEU A 52 15.14 -7.20 -11.42
N LEU A 53 16.43 -7.02 -11.67
CA LEU A 53 17.47 -8.01 -11.37
C LEU A 53 17.83 -8.04 -9.88
N GLY A 54 17.57 -6.94 -9.18
CA GLY A 54 17.87 -6.76 -7.76
C GLY A 54 16.77 -7.22 -6.81
N HIS A 55 16.50 -6.40 -5.80
CA HIS A 55 15.57 -6.71 -4.71
C HIS A 55 14.10 -6.70 -5.15
N THR A 56 13.70 -5.78 -6.04
CA THR A 56 12.31 -5.68 -6.51
C THR A 56 11.88 -6.94 -7.25
N GLY A 57 12.75 -7.53 -8.09
CA GLY A 57 12.44 -8.81 -8.74
C GLY A 57 12.29 -9.98 -7.75
N ARG A 58 13.13 -10.02 -6.71
CA ARG A 58 13.00 -11.03 -5.63
C ARG A 58 11.71 -10.84 -4.84
N PHE A 59 11.32 -9.59 -4.58
CA PHE A 59 10.06 -9.25 -3.93
C PHE A 59 8.86 -9.76 -4.75
N ILE A 60 8.80 -9.45 -6.05
CA ILE A 60 7.72 -9.92 -6.93
C ILE A 60 7.66 -11.46 -6.96
N LYS A 61 8.80 -12.13 -7.07
CA LYS A 61 8.90 -13.59 -7.00
C LYS A 61 8.45 -14.15 -5.64
N ALA A 62 8.75 -13.45 -4.54
CA ALA A 62 8.31 -13.85 -3.20
C ALA A 62 6.80 -13.69 -3.03
N VAL A 63 6.20 -12.60 -3.51
CA VAL A 63 4.74 -12.40 -3.50
C VAL A 63 4.05 -13.47 -4.35
N PHE A 64 4.57 -13.75 -5.55
CA PHE A 64 4.07 -14.84 -6.39
C PHE A 64 4.20 -16.21 -5.69
N GLY A 65 5.39 -16.55 -5.18
CA GLY A 65 5.65 -17.83 -4.53
C GLY A 65 4.80 -18.04 -3.27
N THR A 66 4.62 -17.01 -2.44
CA THR A 66 3.75 -17.09 -1.27
C THR A 66 2.28 -17.21 -1.63
N SER A 67 1.81 -16.49 -2.66
CA SER A 67 0.44 -16.65 -3.14
C SER A 67 0.15 -18.05 -3.69
N LEU A 68 1.09 -18.63 -4.44
CA LEU A 68 1.00 -20.01 -4.90
C LEU A 68 0.99 -21.00 -3.72
N LEU A 69 1.88 -20.81 -2.74
CA LEU A 69 1.94 -21.64 -1.54
C LEU A 69 0.61 -21.61 -0.78
N PHE A 70 0.01 -20.44 -0.60
CA PHE A 70 -1.27 -20.31 0.11
C PHE A 70 -2.41 -20.94 -0.68
N LEU A 71 -2.45 -20.77 -2.00
CA LEU A 71 -3.42 -21.42 -2.87
C LEU A 71 -3.31 -22.95 -2.80
N LEU A 72 -2.08 -23.49 -2.86
CA LEU A 72 -1.81 -24.92 -2.71
C LEU A 72 -2.17 -25.43 -1.31
N ALA A 73 -1.88 -24.67 -0.26
CA ALA A 73 -2.25 -25.01 1.11
C ALA A 73 -3.77 -25.08 1.27
N HIS A 74 -4.50 -24.13 0.67
CA HIS A 74 -5.96 -24.16 0.62
C HIS A 74 -6.49 -25.39 -0.10
N VAL A 75 -5.99 -25.67 -1.31
CA VAL A 75 -6.41 -26.85 -2.10
C VAL A 75 -6.10 -28.15 -1.35
N THR A 76 -4.88 -28.28 -0.81
CA THR A 76 -4.44 -29.47 -0.06
C THR A 76 -5.31 -29.69 1.17
N PHE A 77 -5.63 -28.63 1.91
CA PHE A 77 -6.49 -28.75 3.08
C PHE A 77 -7.90 -29.22 2.72
N GLN A 78 -8.48 -28.72 1.62
CA GLN A 78 -9.79 -29.21 1.16
C GLN A 78 -9.75 -30.67 0.73
N ILE A 79 -8.67 -31.10 0.07
CA ILE A 79 -8.49 -32.51 -0.31
C ILE A 79 -8.40 -33.36 0.96
N CYS A 80 -7.63 -32.96 1.97
CA CYS A 80 -7.49 -33.69 3.23
C CYS A 80 -8.83 -33.82 3.98
N LEU A 81 -9.64 -32.76 4.02
CA LEU A 81 -10.97 -32.82 4.62
C LEU A 81 -11.91 -33.77 3.87
N HIS A 82 -11.79 -33.84 2.54
CA HIS A 82 -12.60 -34.73 1.72
C HIS A 82 -12.17 -36.20 1.84
N THR A 83 -10.87 -36.47 1.95
CA THR A 83 -10.34 -37.85 2.03
C THR A 83 -10.43 -38.46 3.43
N VAL A 84 -10.41 -37.63 4.48
CA VAL A 84 -10.45 -38.09 5.88
C VAL A 84 -11.69 -37.52 6.60
N PRO A 85 -12.86 -38.19 6.49
CA PRO A 85 -14.10 -37.70 7.10
C PRO A 85 -14.08 -37.70 8.63
N GLU A 86 -13.13 -38.39 9.28
CA GLU A 86 -12.94 -38.32 10.73
C GLU A 86 -12.31 -36.98 11.16
N LEU A 87 -11.37 -36.44 10.38
CA LEU A 87 -10.79 -35.12 10.64
C LEU A 87 -11.83 -34.00 10.45
N ASP A 88 -12.72 -34.21 9.49
CA ASP A 88 -13.88 -33.36 9.21
C ASP A 88 -14.88 -33.35 10.38
N LYS A 89 -15.14 -34.50 11.01
CA LYS A 89 -15.99 -34.62 12.22
C LYS A 89 -15.34 -34.04 13.48
N ASP A 90 -14.04 -34.22 13.65
CA ASP A 90 -13.29 -33.66 14.81
C ASP A 90 -13.19 -32.12 14.73
N LEU A 91 -13.07 -31.56 13.52
CA LEU A 91 -13.19 -30.11 13.31
C LEU A 91 -14.63 -29.60 13.44
N SER A 92 -15.63 -30.47 13.21
CA SER A 92 -17.05 -30.09 13.18
C SER A 92 -17.75 -30.17 14.54
N SER A 93 -17.31 -31.05 15.43
CA SER A 93 -18.17 -31.50 16.53
C SER A 93 -18.00 -30.74 17.84
N ASN A 94 -16.99 -29.89 18.00
CA ASN A 94 -16.80 -29.14 19.23
C ASN A 94 -16.00 -27.88 18.92
N CYS A 95 -16.31 -26.76 19.59
CA CYS A 95 -15.45 -25.57 19.61
C CYS A 95 -14.13 -25.83 20.33
N SER A 96 -13.35 -26.68 19.69
CA SER A 96 -12.04 -27.16 20.06
C SER A 96 -11.00 -26.17 19.57
N SER A 97 -9.84 -26.16 20.22
CA SER A 97 -8.72 -25.30 19.85
C SER A 97 -8.33 -25.43 18.35
N TRP A 98 -8.62 -26.55 17.70
CA TRP A 98 -8.33 -26.78 16.28
C TRP A 98 -9.23 -26.00 15.32
N GLU A 99 -10.50 -25.78 15.66
CA GLU A 99 -11.41 -24.95 14.86
C GLU A 99 -11.00 -23.47 14.96
N THR A 100 -10.64 -23.01 16.16
CA THR A 100 -10.12 -21.65 16.39
C THR A 100 -8.78 -21.44 15.69
N LEU A 101 -7.87 -22.41 15.76
CA LEU A 101 -6.56 -22.34 15.13
C LEU A 101 -6.66 -22.35 13.59
N SER A 102 -7.48 -23.24 13.02
CA SER A 102 -7.70 -23.31 11.57
C SER A 102 -8.35 -22.03 11.02
N ARG A 103 -9.30 -21.43 11.75
CA ARG A 103 -9.86 -20.11 11.44
C ARG A 103 -8.83 -18.98 11.52
N HIS A 104 -7.93 -19.02 12.49
CA HIS A 104 -6.92 -17.98 12.69
C HIS A 104 -5.80 -18.04 11.64
N ILE A 105 -5.36 -19.25 11.28
CA ILE A 105 -4.50 -19.48 10.12
C ILE A 105 -5.27 -19.09 8.84
N GLY A 106 -6.60 -19.21 8.85
CA GLY A 106 -7.53 -18.89 7.76
C GLY A 106 -7.78 -20.05 6.81
N VAL A 107 -7.20 -21.19 7.10
CA VAL A 107 -7.50 -22.46 6.45
C VAL A 107 -8.81 -22.99 7.06
N SER A 108 -9.92 -22.32 6.76
CA SER A 108 -11.24 -22.67 7.28
C SER A 108 -11.91 -23.73 6.42
N ARG A 109 -12.62 -24.65 7.07
CA ARG A 109 -13.52 -25.61 6.41
C ARG A 109 -14.54 -24.85 5.56
N LEU A 110 -14.66 -25.21 4.28
CA LEU A 110 -15.63 -24.61 3.36
C LEU A 110 -17.04 -25.06 3.77
N PRO A 111 -17.95 -24.16 4.14
CA PRO A 111 -19.35 -24.50 4.30
C PRO A 111 -19.92 -24.76 2.90
N LEU A 112 -20.06 -26.04 2.53
CA LEU A 112 -20.64 -26.47 1.24
C LEU A 112 -22.12 -26.07 1.10
N ASP A 113 -22.75 -25.58 2.17
CA ASP A 113 -24.10 -25.01 2.20
C ASP A 113 -24.17 -23.56 1.67
N ASN A 114 -23.05 -22.83 1.61
CA ASN A 114 -23.02 -21.42 1.19
C ASN A 114 -21.80 -21.08 0.30
N PRO A 115 -21.91 -21.17 -1.04
CA PRO A 115 -20.78 -20.97 -1.96
C PRO A 115 -20.19 -19.54 -1.90
N TRP A 116 -20.96 -18.56 -1.46
CA TRP A 116 -20.50 -17.17 -1.32
C TRP A 116 -19.39 -17.00 -0.27
N SER A 117 -19.47 -17.72 0.86
CA SER A 117 -18.43 -17.66 1.91
C SER A 117 -17.13 -18.32 1.45
N SER A 118 -17.27 -19.38 0.65
CA SER A 118 -16.18 -20.11 0.01
C SER A 118 -15.42 -19.25 -1.01
N VAL A 119 -16.17 -18.56 -1.87
CA VAL A 119 -15.63 -17.60 -2.83
C VAL A 119 -14.92 -16.46 -2.09
N ARG A 120 -15.53 -15.89 -1.04
CA ARG A 120 -14.90 -14.82 -0.25
C ARG A 120 -13.56 -15.21 0.38
N LEU A 121 -13.39 -16.49 0.75
CA LEU A 121 -12.14 -16.97 1.37
C LEU A 121 -11.04 -17.21 0.34
N LEU A 122 -11.38 -17.73 -0.85
CA LEU A 122 -10.44 -18.13 -1.91
C LEU A 122 -10.13 -17.00 -2.91
N VAL A 123 -11.07 -16.08 -3.15
CA VAL A 123 -10.92 -14.98 -4.12
C VAL A 123 -9.72 -14.08 -3.81
N PRO A 124 -9.45 -13.69 -2.55
CA PRO A 124 -8.24 -12.94 -2.20
C PRO A 124 -6.95 -13.62 -2.67
N ASP A 125 -6.79 -14.91 -2.36
CA ASP A 125 -5.58 -15.68 -2.68
C ASP A 125 -5.42 -15.87 -4.19
N LEU A 126 -6.52 -16.19 -4.89
CA LEU A 126 -6.54 -16.31 -6.34
C LEU A 126 -6.25 -14.96 -7.02
N GLY A 127 -6.83 -13.86 -6.52
CA GLY A 127 -6.62 -12.52 -7.05
C GLY A 127 -5.16 -12.08 -6.94
N VAL A 128 -4.54 -12.26 -5.76
CA VAL A 128 -3.12 -11.96 -5.55
C VAL A 128 -2.22 -12.87 -6.41
N PHE A 129 -2.57 -14.14 -6.57
CA PHE A 129 -1.85 -15.05 -7.47
C PHE A 129 -1.89 -14.60 -8.93
N ILE A 130 -3.08 -14.28 -9.46
CA ILE A 130 -3.22 -13.84 -10.85
C ILE A 130 -2.49 -12.52 -11.09
N ILE A 131 -2.65 -11.53 -10.21
CA ILE A 131 -2.00 -10.24 -10.42
C ILE A 131 -0.47 -10.34 -10.29
N SER A 132 0.04 -11.11 -9.34
CA SER A 132 1.49 -11.32 -9.18
C SER A 132 2.08 -12.11 -10.35
N LEU A 133 1.35 -13.08 -10.91
CA LEU A 133 1.73 -13.79 -12.13
C LEU A 133 1.80 -12.84 -13.33
N VAL A 134 0.77 -12.01 -13.53
CA VAL A 134 0.75 -11.03 -14.63
C VAL A 134 1.91 -10.05 -14.48
N THR A 135 2.12 -9.49 -13.29
CA THR A 135 3.25 -8.59 -13.01
C THR A 135 4.59 -9.29 -13.30
N LEU A 136 4.78 -10.53 -12.84
CA LEU A 136 6.02 -11.29 -13.09
C LEU A 136 6.25 -11.53 -14.58
N VAL A 137 5.22 -11.94 -15.33
CA VAL A 137 5.31 -12.15 -16.79
C VAL A 137 5.61 -10.83 -17.50
N MET A 138 5.00 -9.71 -17.10
CA MET A 138 5.29 -8.40 -17.68
C MET A 138 6.73 -7.97 -17.39
N CYS A 139 7.23 -8.18 -16.18
CA CYS A 139 8.62 -7.91 -15.83
C CYS A 139 9.60 -8.77 -16.64
N ASP A 140 9.32 -10.06 -16.82
CA ASP A 140 10.17 -10.96 -17.62
C ASP A 140 10.19 -10.56 -19.11
N ARG A 141 9.03 -10.18 -19.65
CA ARG A 141 8.92 -9.66 -21.02
C ARG A 141 9.73 -8.37 -21.20
N LEU A 142 9.73 -7.49 -20.20
CA LEU A 142 10.55 -6.28 -20.20
C LEU A 142 12.05 -6.56 -20.20
N LEU A 143 12.49 -7.54 -19.40
CA LEU A 143 13.89 -7.97 -19.38
C LEU A 143 14.29 -8.56 -20.74
N LYS A 144 13.48 -9.48 -21.29
CA LYS A 144 13.76 -10.12 -22.58
C LYS A 144 13.79 -9.15 -23.76
N GLN A 145 12.93 -8.12 -23.75
CA GLN A 145 12.95 -7.08 -24.79
C GLN A 145 14.23 -6.23 -24.74
N SER A 146 14.87 -6.12 -23.56
CA SER A 146 16.18 -5.47 -23.43
C SER A 146 17.29 -6.31 -24.06
N ASP A 147 17.27 -7.63 -23.85
CA ASP A 147 18.31 -8.53 -24.36
C ASP A 147 18.20 -8.77 -25.88
N SER A 148 16.99 -8.64 -26.43
CA SER A 148 16.71 -8.87 -27.86
C SER A 148 17.05 -7.69 -28.77
N LYS A 149 17.82 -6.72 -28.28
CA LYS A 149 18.39 -5.63 -29.09
C LYS A 149 19.90 -5.88 -29.32
N PRO A 150 20.33 -6.96 -30.02
CA PRO A 150 21.72 -7.13 -30.39
C PRO A 150 21.98 -6.37 -31.70
N ASP A 151 22.93 -5.43 -31.68
CA ASP A 151 23.97 -5.25 -32.71
C ASP A 151 24.79 -3.98 -32.42
N GLN A 152 25.70 -4.06 -31.45
CA GLN A 152 27.15 -3.90 -31.70
C GLN A 152 27.98 -4.05 -30.42
N ALA A 153 29.10 -4.76 -30.57
CA ALA A 153 30.27 -4.87 -29.70
C ALA A 153 30.18 -5.76 -28.44
N GLU A 154 30.63 -7.02 -28.59
CA GLU A 154 31.28 -7.74 -27.50
C GLU A 154 32.70 -7.17 -27.27
N GLY A 155 33.01 -6.84 -26.02
CA GLY A 155 34.38 -6.77 -25.51
C GLY A 155 34.82 -5.42 -24.95
N SER A 156 34.41 -5.09 -23.72
CA SER A 156 35.30 -4.52 -22.69
C SER A 156 34.53 -4.33 -21.39
N GLU A 157 35.18 -4.62 -20.27
CA GLU A 157 34.79 -4.06 -18.98
C GLU A 157 34.79 -2.51 -19.05
N SER A 158 33.90 -1.90 -18.29
CA SER A 158 33.72 -0.45 -18.04
C SER A 158 33.05 0.41 -19.13
N SER A 159 32.10 1.22 -18.63
CA SER A 159 31.55 2.47 -19.22
C SER A 159 30.47 2.33 -20.29
N ASP A 160 29.21 2.24 -19.82
CA ASP A 160 28.04 2.87 -20.47
C ASP A 160 27.34 3.74 -19.40
N GLU A 161 28.05 4.82 -19.05
CA GLU A 161 27.42 6.13 -18.84
C GLU A 161 27.00 6.63 -20.23
N GLU A 162 25.93 7.43 -20.32
CA GLU A 162 25.33 7.98 -21.55
C GLU A 162 24.22 7.11 -22.20
N GLU A 163 23.01 7.14 -21.60
CA GLU A 163 21.69 7.22 -22.28
C GLU A 163 20.52 7.03 -21.27
N GLU A 164 20.51 7.76 -20.15
CA GLU A 164 19.28 8.17 -19.43
C GLU A 164 19.55 9.56 -18.78
N GLU A 165 20.05 10.53 -19.55
CA GLU A 165 19.82 11.96 -19.27
C GLU A 165 18.69 12.40 -20.20
N GLU A 166 17.45 12.22 -19.74
CA GLU A 166 16.30 13.06 -20.06
C GLU A 166 15.10 12.50 -19.25
N GLN A 167 14.68 13.27 -18.24
CA GLN A 167 13.66 13.02 -17.21
C GLN A 167 14.14 12.38 -15.89
N ASP A 168 15.17 12.95 -15.29
CA ASP A 168 15.13 13.31 -13.87
C ASP A 168 15.26 14.84 -13.82
N ASP A 169 14.15 15.55 -14.05
CA ASP A 169 14.04 16.96 -13.65
C ASP A 169 13.81 16.96 -12.13
N GLU A 170 14.90 16.78 -11.39
CA GLU A 170 15.01 17.30 -10.03
C GLU A 170 15.09 18.84 -10.16
N GLU A 171 13.93 19.50 -10.21
CA GLU A 171 13.85 20.93 -9.90
C GLU A 171 14.14 21.11 -8.41
N GLU A 172 15.43 21.11 -8.06
CA GLU A 172 15.93 21.75 -6.84
C GLU A 172 15.99 23.25 -7.12
N ASP A 173 15.07 23.99 -6.49
CA ASP A 173 15.03 25.45 -6.44
C ASP A 173 16.34 25.99 -5.82
N GLU A 174 17.27 26.47 -6.66
CA GLU A 174 18.32 27.42 -6.28
C GLU A 174 18.09 28.75 -7.02
N GLU A 175 17.30 29.64 -6.42
CA GLU A 175 17.34 31.06 -6.74
C GLU A 175 17.36 31.86 -5.44
N GLU A 176 18.54 32.24 -4.96
CA GLU A 176 18.87 33.58 -4.46
C GLU A 176 20.42 33.69 -4.40
N GLU A 177 21.03 34.40 -5.35
CA GLU A 177 21.97 35.50 -5.08
C GLU A 177 22.41 36.19 -6.38
N GLU A 178 22.57 37.50 -6.25
CA GLU A 178 22.67 38.55 -7.26
C GLU A 178 23.93 38.45 -8.15
N GLU A 179 23.87 39.01 -9.36
CA GLU A 179 24.83 40.04 -9.80
C GLU A 179 24.42 40.65 -11.15
N GLU A 180 24.70 41.95 -11.25
CA GLU A 180 24.31 42.83 -12.32
C GLU A 180 25.09 42.57 -13.61
N GLY A 181 24.52 43.04 -14.73
CA GLY A 181 25.34 43.59 -15.80
C GLY A 181 25.31 42.85 -17.12
N GLN A 182 24.56 43.45 -18.05
CA GLN A 182 25.06 43.94 -19.34
C GLN A 182 24.31 43.40 -20.55
N SER A 183 23.56 44.34 -21.15
CA SER A 183 22.91 44.26 -22.44
C SER A 183 23.81 43.69 -23.53
N SER A 184 23.32 42.67 -24.24
CA SER A 184 23.52 42.60 -25.68
C SER A 184 22.30 41.96 -26.36
N HIS A 185 21.66 42.80 -27.17
CA HIS A 185 20.56 42.50 -28.05
C HIS A 185 21.02 41.45 -29.07
N SER A 186 20.52 40.23 -28.96
CA SER A 186 20.44 39.30 -30.09
C SER A 186 19.06 38.68 -30.06
N GLU A 187 18.24 39.08 -31.03
CA GLU A 187 16.95 38.44 -31.31
C GLU A 187 17.23 37.00 -31.74
N PRO A 188 16.56 35.98 -31.19
CA PRO A 188 16.64 34.66 -31.78
C PRO A 188 15.74 34.67 -33.02
N GLU A 189 16.34 34.48 -34.19
CA GLU A 189 15.60 34.23 -35.42
C GLU A 189 14.62 33.07 -35.24
N ASP A 190 13.37 33.37 -35.55
CA ASP A 190 12.21 32.51 -35.34
C ASP A 190 12.06 31.47 -36.46
N ASP A 191 12.87 30.41 -36.41
CA ASP A 191 12.71 29.23 -37.27
C ASP A 191 12.42 27.95 -36.46
N SER A 192 11.70 28.10 -35.34
CA SER A 192 11.19 26.96 -34.58
C SER A 192 9.84 26.50 -35.14
N SER A 193 9.81 25.30 -35.74
CA SER A 193 8.56 24.72 -36.27
C SER A 193 7.44 24.73 -35.22
N PRO A 194 6.15 24.91 -35.61
CA PRO A 194 5.03 24.92 -34.66
C PRO A 194 4.95 23.65 -33.80
N ALA A 195 5.50 22.54 -34.29
CA ALA A 195 5.65 21.29 -33.54
C ALA A 195 6.67 21.38 -32.40
N ALA A 196 7.81 22.07 -32.59
CA ALA A 196 8.82 22.29 -31.55
C ALA A 196 8.29 23.20 -30.43
N ARG A 197 7.55 24.26 -30.79
CA ARG A 197 6.86 25.13 -29.83
C ARG A 197 5.79 24.38 -29.02
N ALA A 198 4.99 23.53 -29.68
CA ALA A 198 4.00 22.69 -29.02
C ALA A 198 4.65 21.65 -28.08
N ALA A 199 5.78 21.06 -28.47
CA ALA A 199 6.53 20.13 -27.63
C ALA A 199 7.12 20.82 -26.39
N MET A 200 7.71 22.01 -26.54
CA MET A 200 8.23 22.81 -25.42
C MET A 200 7.13 23.22 -24.44
N LEU A 201 5.97 23.64 -24.95
CA LEU A 201 4.80 23.96 -24.12
C LEU A 201 4.28 22.70 -23.40
N ALA A 202 4.23 21.55 -24.08
CA ALA A 202 3.83 20.29 -23.47
C ALA A 202 4.80 19.84 -22.37
N ALA A 203 6.11 20.03 -22.56
CA ALA A 203 7.12 19.74 -21.54
C ALA A 203 6.96 20.65 -20.31
N ARG A 204 6.85 21.97 -20.51
CA ARG A 204 6.61 22.93 -19.42
C ARG A 204 5.32 22.63 -18.67
N LEU A 205 4.23 22.34 -19.38
CA LEU A 205 2.96 21.96 -18.76
C LEU A 205 3.09 20.67 -17.93
N ARG A 206 3.85 19.68 -18.42
CA ARG A 206 4.11 18.44 -17.66
C ARG A 206 4.90 18.71 -16.39
N ALA A 207 5.99 19.48 -16.48
CA ALA A 207 6.80 19.87 -15.33
C ALA A 207 5.95 20.60 -14.27
N THR A 208 5.22 21.64 -14.68
CA THR A 208 4.33 22.38 -13.77
C THR A 208 3.25 21.48 -13.15
N ILE A 209 2.62 20.59 -13.93
CA ILE A 209 1.61 19.66 -13.39
C ILE A 209 2.21 18.71 -12.37
N LEU A 210 3.41 18.17 -12.62
CA LEU A 210 4.09 17.25 -11.70
C LEU A 210 4.50 17.96 -10.41
N TRP A 211 5.05 19.17 -10.51
CA TRP A 211 5.38 20.01 -9.36
C TRP A 211 4.15 20.32 -8.51
N VAL A 212 3.07 20.81 -9.13
CA VAL A 212 1.79 21.07 -8.43
C VAL A 212 1.27 19.80 -7.78
N LEU A 213 1.31 18.65 -8.48
CA LEU A 213 0.84 17.38 -7.94
C LEU A 213 1.64 16.95 -6.70
N GLN A 214 2.96 17.16 -6.72
CA GLN A 214 3.84 16.84 -5.60
C GLN A 214 3.55 17.73 -4.39
N GLU A 215 3.37 19.03 -4.60
CA GLU A 215 3.00 19.96 -3.53
C GLU A 215 1.61 19.65 -2.95
N LEU A 216 0.63 19.34 -3.80
CA LEU A 216 -0.68 18.88 -3.36
C LEU A 216 -0.58 17.58 -2.56
N LEU A 217 0.29 16.65 -2.94
CA LEU A 217 0.51 15.41 -2.21
C LEU A 217 1.15 15.64 -0.84
N ARG A 218 2.10 16.58 -0.73
CA ARG A 218 2.70 16.99 0.56
C ARG A 218 1.63 17.57 1.50
N VAL A 219 0.83 18.51 1.01
CA VAL A 219 -0.26 19.11 1.78
C VAL A 219 -1.31 18.06 2.18
N LEU A 220 -1.68 17.17 1.25
CA LEU A 220 -2.59 16.06 1.51
C LEU A 220 -2.04 15.11 2.58
N ALA A 221 -0.75 14.79 2.56
CA ALA A 221 -0.12 13.94 3.56
C ALA A 221 -0.17 14.57 4.96
N ILE A 222 0.09 15.88 5.08
CA ILE A 222 -0.03 16.62 6.34
C ILE A 222 -1.49 16.63 6.81
N ALA A 223 -2.45 16.84 5.91
CA ALA A 223 -3.87 16.81 6.24
C ALA A 223 -4.33 15.41 6.71
N LEU A 224 -3.86 14.34 6.07
CA LEU A 224 -4.12 12.95 6.49
C LEU A 224 -3.50 12.64 7.85
N LEU A 225 -2.31 13.17 8.14
CA LEU A 225 -1.66 13.06 9.44
C LEU A 225 -2.50 13.73 10.54
N ALA A 226 -3.04 14.92 10.27
CA ALA A 226 -3.95 15.62 11.16
C ALA A 226 -5.23 14.81 11.41
N LEU A 227 -5.83 14.29 10.34
CA LEU A 227 -7.05 13.48 10.41
C LEU A 227 -6.81 12.19 11.21
N ALA A 228 -5.67 11.52 11.01
CA ALA A 228 -5.27 10.36 11.80
C ALA A 228 -5.11 10.69 13.29
N GLY A 229 -4.65 11.90 13.63
CA GLY A 229 -4.54 12.36 15.01
C GLY A 229 -5.88 12.63 15.70
N ILE A 230 -6.84 13.24 14.98
CA ILE A 230 -8.10 13.74 15.54
C ILE A 230 -9.22 12.69 15.53
N THR A 231 -9.22 11.75 14.57
CA THR A 231 -10.33 10.79 14.36
C THR A 231 -10.65 9.90 15.56
N LEU A 232 -9.64 9.48 16.32
CA LEU A 232 -9.85 8.66 17.51
C LEU A 232 -8.84 9.03 18.60
N PRO A 233 -9.21 9.81 19.64
CA PRO A 233 -8.28 10.22 20.67
C PRO A 233 -7.73 9.01 21.42
N SER A 234 -6.44 8.73 21.22
CA SER A 234 -5.69 7.60 21.78
C SER A 234 -4.20 7.95 21.88
N ALA A 235 -3.43 7.15 22.59
CA ALA A 235 -1.98 7.33 22.71
C ALA A 235 -1.28 7.27 21.34
N PHE A 236 -1.68 6.34 20.46
CA PHE A 236 -1.10 6.26 19.10
C PHE A 236 -1.56 7.43 18.21
N SER A 237 -2.82 7.86 18.32
CA SER A 237 -3.28 9.04 17.57
C SER A 237 -2.61 10.34 18.07
N GLY A 238 -2.31 10.41 19.37
CA GLY A 238 -1.58 11.51 19.97
C GLY A 238 -0.21 11.73 19.32
N VAL A 239 0.49 10.65 18.92
CA VAL A 239 1.75 10.76 18.17
C VAL A 239 1.53 11.44 16.82
N TYR A 240 0.53 11.03 16.03
CA TYR A 240 0.22 11.69 14.75
C TYR A 240 -0.15 13.16 14.94
N TYR A 241 -0.94 13.46 15.97
CA TYR A 241 -1.34 14.82 16.29
C TYR A 241 -0.13 15.70 16.70
N LEU A 242 0.78 15.18 17.53
CA LEU A 242 2.00 15.90 17.91
C LEU A 242 2.93 16.13 16.73
N LEU A 243 3.07 15.14 15.83
CA LEU A 243 3.86 15.29 14.61
C LEU A 243 3.24 16.34 13.68
N PHE A 244 1.91 16.34 13.53
CA PHE A 244 1.19 17.37 12.78
C PHE A 244 1.42 18.78 13.36
N ILE A 245 1.22 18.97 14.67
CA ILE A 245 1.48 20.27 15.32
C ILE A 245 2.95 20.66 15.20
N GLY A 246 3.88 19.70 15.29
CA GLY A 246 5.31 19.93 15.10
C GLY A 246 5.62 20.47 13.69
N VAL A 247 5.09 19.83 12.64
CA VAL A 247 5.26 20.29 11.24
C VAL A 247 4.63 21.67 11.05
N CYS A 248 3.41 21.89 11.53
CA CYS A 248 2.75 23.19 11.41
C CYS A 248 3.50 24.30 12.15
N THR A 249 4.03 24.02 13.35
CA THR A 249 4.83 24.97 14.12
C THR A 249 6.14 25.28 13.40
N TRP A 250 6.78 24.26 12.83
CA TRP A 250 8.00 24.43 12.06
C TRP A 250 7.81 25.36 10.86
N TRP A 251 6.73 25.15 10.11
CA TRP A 251 6.33 26.02 9.00
C TRP A 251 5.99 27.44 9.46
N ALA A 252 5.21 27.58 10.54
CA ALA A 252 4.85 28.88 11.09
C ALA A 252 6.05 29.68 11.59
N CYS A 253 7.11 29.00 12.05
CA CYS A 253 8.35 29.61 12.50
C CYS A 253 9.36 29.87 11.36
N HIS A 254 9.04 29.53 10.11
CA HIS A 254 9.92 29.69 8.94
C HIS A 254 11.33 29.09 9.16
N LEU A 255 11.39 27.95 9.84
CA LEU A 255 12.66 27.27 10.12
C LEU A 255 13.10 26.50 8.86
N PRO A 256 14.36 26.65 8.40
CA PRO A 256 14.87 25.92 7.25
C PRO A 256 14.87 24.43 7.57
N ILE A 257 14.17 23.62 6.76
CA ILE A 257 14.19 22.17 6.90
C ILE A 257 15.30 21.60 6.02
N SER A 258 16.25 20.89 6.61
CA SER A 258 17.22 20.15 5.80
C SER A 258 16.50 19.03 5.05
N HIS A 259 16.85 18.82 3.78
CA HIS A 259 16.26 17.76 2.97
C HIS A 259 16.41 16.38 3.64
N LEU A 260 17.56 16.14 4.28
CA LEU A 260 17.82 14.95 5.09
C LEU A 260 16.84 14.83 6.28
N GLY A 261 16.58 15.93 6.99
CA GLY A 261 15.66 15.94 8.13
C GLY A 261 14.22 15.62 7.72
N PHE A 262 13.77 16.14 6.58
CA PHE A 262 12.45 15.82 6.01
C PHE A 262 12.36 14.35 5.61
N ASN A 263 13.38 13.81 4.93
CA ASN A 263 13.41 12.41 4.53
C ASN A 263 13.41 11.47 5.74
N VAL A 264 14.19 11.78 6.78
CA VAL A 264 14.19 11.04 8.05
C VAL A 264 12.82 11.11 8.72
N PHE A 265 12.18 12.28 8.74
CA PHE A 265 10.83 12.45 9.28
C PHE A 265 9.81 11.58 8.53
N CYS A 266 9.81 11.59 7.20
CA CYS A 266 8.95 10.76 6.37
C CYS A 266 9.16 9.26 6.64
N VAL A 267 10.40 8.81 6.74
CA VAL A 267 10.73 7.41 7.06
C VAL A 267 10.25 7.03 8.47
N MET A 268 10.45 7.90 9.47
CA MET A 268 9.97 7.66 10.83
C MET A 268 8.44 7.57 10.91
N VAL A 269 7.72 8.49 10.25
CA VAL A 269 6.26 8.46 10.14
C VAL A 269 5.81 7.18 9.42
N GLY A 270 6.49 6.80 8.34
CA GLY A 270 6.22 5.57 7.59
C GLY A 270 6.36 4.31 8.45
N PHE A 271 7.44 4.20 9.23
CA PHE A 271 7.63 3.06 10.13
C PHE A 271 6.59 3.03 11.26
N PHE A 272 6.29 4.19 11.85
CA PHE A 272 5.28 4.30 12.90
C PHE A 272 3.87 3.94 12.40
N THR A 273 3.47 4.46 11.23
CA THR A 273 2.19 4.12 10.58
C THR A 273 2.11 2.63 10.24
N ALA A 274 3.16 2.04 9.69
CA ALA A 274 3.23 0.61 9.41
C ALA A 274 3.05 -0.24 10.68
N GLY A 275 3.79 0.08 11.74
CA GLY A 275 3.67 -0.61 13.03
C GLY A 275 2.27 -0.47 13.62
N HIS A 276 1.69 0.72 13.58
CA HIS A 276 0.33 0.96 14.07
C HIS A 276 -0.71 0.15 13.28
N LEU A 277 -0.60 0.08 11.95
CA LEU A 277 -1.47 -0.75 11.11
C LEU A 277 -1.35 -2.23 11.45
N VAL A 278 -0.14 -2.75 11.67
CA VAL A 278 0.08 -4.13 12.11
C VAL A 278 -0.54 -4.39 13.48
N CYS A 279 -0.38 -3.47 14.44
CA CYS A 279 -1.00 -3.58 15.76
C CYS A 279 -2.54 -3.64 15.68
N LEU A 280 -3.15 -2.74 14.89
CA LEU A 280 -4.60 -2.73 14.66
C LEU A 280 -5.08 -4.03 14.01
N TYR A 281 -4.30 -4.54 13.05
CA TYR A 281 -4.59 -5.80 12.36
C TYR A 281 -4.53 -7.00 13.31
N LEU A 282 -3.44 -7.12 14.08
CA LEU A 282 -3.27 -8.17 15.08
C LEU A 282 -4.35 -8.11 16.17
N TYR A 283 -4.80 -6.90 16.54
CA TYR A 283 -5.89 -6.73 17.51
C TYR A 283 -7.25 -7.22 16.99
N GLN A 284 -7.45 -7.37 15.67
CA GLN A 284 -8.66 -8.02 15.15
C GLN A 284 -8.68 -9.53 15.39
N SER A 285 -7.57 -10.14 15.84
CA SER A 285 -7.54 -11.55 16.20
C SER A 285 -8.26 -11.85 17.51
N PHE A 286 -8.89 -13.02 17.57
CA PHE A 286 -9.60 -13.49 18.77
C PHE A 286 -8.68 -13.51 20.00
N TYR A 287 -7.44 -13.99 19.87
CA TYR A 287 -6.49 -14.07 20.97
C TYR A 287 -6.15 -12.68 21.53
N ALA A 288 -5.89 -11.70 20.66
CA ALA A 288 -5.58 -10.35 21.10
C ALA A 288 -6.74 -9.70 21.86
N GLN A 289 -7.99 -9.90 21.40
CA GLN A 289 -9.18 -9.43 22.11
C GLN A 289 -9.46 -10.19 23.41
N ALA A 290 -9.04 -11.46 23.50
CA ALA A 290 -9.15 -12.24 24.73
C ALA A 290 -8.19 -11.76 25.83
N PHE A 291 -6.96 -11.38 25.46
CA PHE A 291 -5.99 -10.80 26.40
C PHE A 291 -6.31 -9.35 26.76
N LEU A 292 -6.77 -8.56 25.79
CA LEU A 292 -7.10 -7.15 25.94
C LEU A 292 -8.55 -6.92 25.47
N PRO A 293 -9.54 -7.14 26.35
CA PRO A 293 -10.93 -6.95 25.97
C PRO A 293 -11.18 -5.50 25.53
N PRO A 294 -12.07 -5.27 24.53
CA PRO A 294 -12.31 -3.94 23.95
C PRO A 294 -12.88 -2.93 24.97
N ASP A 295 -13.47 -3.43 26.05
CA ASP A 295 -13.98 -2.60 27.16
C ASP A 295 -12.89 -2.15 28.13
N SER A 296 -11.68 -2.70 28.03
CA SER A 296 -10.57 -2.34 28.90
C SER A 296 -10.06 -0.92 28.65
N LEU A 297 -9.57 -0.28 29.72
CA LEU A 297 -8.92 1.03 29.63
C LEU A 297 -7.69 0.99 28.72
N TRP A 298 -6.97 -0.14 28.69
CA TRP A 298 -5.80 -0.34 27.84
C TRP A 298 -6.15 -0.37 26.36
N ALA A 299 -7.23 -1.06 25.98
CA ALA A 299 -7.70 -1.06 24.59
C ALA A 299 -8.10 0.35 24.14
N ARG A 300 -8.79 1.12 24.99
CA ARG A 300 -9.15 2.52 24.70
C ARG A 300 -7.94 3.43 24.65
N LEU A 301 -7.01 3.30 25.60
CA LEU A 301 -5.79 4.11 25.67
C LEU A 301 -4.97 3.98 24.40
N PHE A 302 -4.80 2.77 23.88
CA PHE A 302 -4.06 2.54 22.64
C PHE A 302 -4.93 2.68 21.36
N GLY A 303 -6.21 3.04 21.48
CA GLY A 303 -7.10 3.18 20.32
C GLY A 303 -7.42 1.85 19.62
N LEU A 304 -7.21 0.72 20.30
CA LEU A 304 -7.46 -0.62 19.79
C LEU A 304 -8.96 -0.90 19.77
N LYS A 305 -9.61 -0.59 18.65
CA LYS A 305 -11.04 -0.85 18.45
C LYS A 305 -11.27 -2.22 17.82
N GLY A 306 -12.02 -3.07 18.51
CA GLY A 306 -12.48 -4.36 17.98
C GLY A 306 -13.62 -4.12 16.98
N ILE A 307 -13.30 -4.12 15.69
CA ILE A 307 -14.29 -3.93 14.61
C ILE A 307 -14.97 -5.28 14.32
N VAL A 308 -14.19 -6.35 14.35
CA VAL A 308 -14.67 -7.72 14.16
C VAL A 308 -14.97 -8.33 15.53
N ASN A 309 -16.27 -8.46 15.85
CA ASN A 309 -16.73 -9.28 16.96
C ASN A 309 -16.89 -10.73 16.46
N LEU A 310 -15.90 -11.58 16.69
CA LEU A 310 -16.03 -13.01 16.43
C LEU A 310 -16.88 -13.62 17.56
N ARG A 311 -18.21 -13.55 17.39
CA ARG A 311 -19.18 -14.01 18.40
C ARG A 311 -19.01 -15.51 18.68
N ASN A 312 -19.20 -15.86 19.96
CA ASN A 312 -19.22 -17.22 20.49
C ASN A 312 -19.95 -18.20 19.58
N CYS A 313 -19.48 -19.45 19.59
CA CYS A 313 -19.96 -20.62 18.88
C CYS A 313 -21.45 -21.01 19.04
N SER A 314 -22.32 -20.12 19.50
CA SER A 314 -23.73 -20.39 19.76
C SER A 314 -24.69 -19.61 18.87
N SER A 315 -24.21 -18.76 17.97
CA SER A 315 -25.07 -18.00 17.04
C SER A 315 -24.64 -18.20 15.58
N SER A 316 -25.50 -18.84 14.79
CA SER A 316 -25.38 -18.96 13.34
C SER A 316 -25.17 -17.61 12.66
N MET A 317 -24.33 -17.61 11.63
CA MET A 317 -23.83 -16.45 10.91
C MET A 317 -24.94 -15.70 10.14
N THR A 318 -25.69 -14.84 10.82
CA THR A 318 -26.57 -13.85 10.18
C THR A 318 -26.09 -12.43 10.46
N SER A 319 -25.53 -11.82 9.40
CA SER A 319 -25.51 -10.39 9.10
C SER A 319 -25.09 -9.41 10.21
N SER A 320 -23.79 -9.12 10.34
CA SER A 320 -23.30 -7.91 11.02
C SER A 320 -22.28 -7.10 10.21
N TRP A 321 -22.07 -7.41 8.93
CA TRP A 321 -21.17 -6.65 8.05
C TRP A 321 -21.74 -5.28 7.65
N THR A 322 -23.08 -5.12 7.68
CA THR A 322 -23.75 -3.88 7.23
C THR A 322 -23.96 -2.84 8.32
N GLN A 323 -23.97 -3.19 9.61
CA GLN A 323 -24.26 -2.22 10.68
C GLN A 323 -23.02 -1.49 11.23
N ASN A 324 -21.86 -2.14 11.32
CA ASN A 324 -20.70 -1.55 12.02
C ASN A 324 -19.72 -0.75 11.14
N MET A 325 -19.74 -0.91 9.81
CA MET A 325 -18.86 -0.15 8.91
C MET A 325 -19.48 1.19 8.46
N ILE A 326 -20.81 1.26 8.32
CA ILE A 326 -21.49 2.46 7.77
C ILE A 326 -22.01 3.38 8.90
N GLY A 327 -22.35 2.82 10.06
CA GLY A 327 -22.92 3.56 11.19
C GLY A 327 -22.05 4.69 11.74
N PRO A 328 -20.77 4.46 12.11
CA PRO A 328 -19.99 5.49 12.82
C PRO A 328 -19.52 6.64 11.91
N CYS A 329 -19.23 6.38 10.63
CA CYS A 329 -18.81 7.42 9.69
C CYS A 329 -19.96 8.33 9.27
N MET A 330 -21.17 7.80 9.06
CA MET A 330 -22.34 8.64 8.79
C MET A 330 -22.88 9.35 10.04
N SER A 331 -22.81 8.73 11.22
CA SER A 331 -23.32 9.37 12.45
C SER A 331 -22.47 10.57 12.88
N THR A 332 -21.17 10.57 12.59
CA THR A 332 -20.26 11.68 12.90
C THR A 332 -20.37 12.81 11.87
N LEU A 333 -20.68 12.50 10.60
CA LEU A 333 -20.95 13.51 9.57
C LEU A 333 -22.35 14.15 9.71
N VAL A 334 -23.37 13.36 10.08
CA VAL A 334 -24.75 13.87 10.25
C VAL A 334 -24.88 14.70 11.53
N SER A 335 -24.16 14.37 12.61
CA SER A 335 -24.15 15.20 13.83
C SER A 335 -23.40 16.52 13.66
N CYS A 336 -22.46 16.65 12.72
CA CYS A 336 -21.81 17.93 12.40
C CYS A 336 -22.62 18.80 11.42
N SER A 337 -23.47 18.22 10.56
CA SER A 337 -24.31 19.00 9.63
C SER A 337 -25.59 19.59 10.25
N TYR A 338 -25.97 19.21 11.48
CA TYR A 338 -27.17 19.75 12.14
C TYR A 338 -26.91 20.83 13.20
N SER A 339 -25.66 21.24 13.45
CA SER A 339 -25.34 22.27 14.44
C SER A 339 -24.89 23.62 13.87
N THR A 340 -25.05 23.85 12.56
CA THR A 340 -24.77 25.16 11.94
C THR A 340 -25.80 25.50 10.86
N SER A 341 -26.93 26.03 11.31
CA SER A 341 -27.76 27.01 10.59
C SER A 341 -28.76 27.60 11.60
N PRO A 342 -29.05 28.90 11.51
CA PRO A 342 -28.98 29.88 12.60
C PRO A 342 -30.02 29.76 13.71
#